data_AF-A0A085YY21-F1
#
_entry.id   AF-A0A085YY21-F1
#
_cell.length_a   1.000
_cell.length_b   1.000
_cell.length_c   1.000
_cell.angle_alpha   90.00
_cell.angle_beta   90.00
_cell.angle_gamma   90.00
#
_symmetry.space_group_name_H-M   'P 1'
#
loop_
_entity.id
_entity.type
_entity.pdbx_description
1 polymer ?
#
loop_
_entity_poly.entity_id
_entity_poly.type
_entity_poly.pdbx_seq_one_letter_code
_entity_poly.pdbx_strand_id
1 'polypeptide(L)'
;MGLTNLNSTHLSSAKVTAAQDAIAALENALAEITVNLSAQDRKNYGSINEQNKLFVNKVYDYNQSQPKLSSPEVDWDEFNRDYSSRNNMETMISRLESVITRLNNAKTLHDYDNYQSGLVDYSFTTYKAGTSAPGFEDKYRDLKQFFMKNSTAAAPPEEKK
;
A
#
# COMPACT_ATOMS: atom_id res chain seq x y z
N MET A 1 26.36 18.48 -1.50
CA MET A 1 25.85 17.61 -0.42
C MET A 1 24.34 17.72 -0.46
N GLY A 2 23.64 16.61 -0.71
CA GLY A 2 22.18 16.57 -0.68
C GLY A 2 21.66 16.71 0.75
N LEU A 3 20.37 16.99 0.89
CA LEU A 3 19.68 16.95 2.17
C LEU A 3 19.80 15.51 2.75
N THR A 4 20.12 15.38 4.03
CA THR A 4 20.21 14.10 4.75
C THR A 4 19.40 14.19 6.03
N ASN A 5 18.92 13.05 6.53
CA ASN A 5 18.03 12.95 7.69
C ASN A 5 16.71 13.69 7.46
N LEU A 6 16.08 13.45 6.31
CA LEU A 6 14.80 14.05 5.93
C LEU A 6 13.65 13.62 6.86
N ASN A 7 13.78 12.49 7.55
CA ASN A 7 12.87 12.07 8.61
C ASN A 7 13.63 11.49 9.81
N SER A 8 13.75 12.25 10.90
CA SER A 8 14.39 11.77 12.14
C SER A 8 13.42 11.06 13.09
N THR A 9 12.17 10.80 12.67
CA THR A 9 11.20 10.09 13.50
C THR A 9 11.37 8.59 13.32
N HIS A 10 11.81 7.93 14.40
CA HIS A 10 11.91 6.49 14.49
C HIS A 10 10.93 5.98 15.55
N LEU A 11 10.12 4.98 15.18
CA LEU A 11 9.24 4.32 16.15
C LEU A 11 10.09 3.54 17.15
N SER A 12 9.74 3.63 18.43
CA SER A 12 10.33 2.75 19.44
C SER A 12 9.86 1.32 19.22
N SER A 13 10.64 0.33 19.67
CA SER A 13 10.27 -1.09 19.57
C SER A 13 8.89 -1.36 20.17
N ALA A 14 8.56 -0.74 21.30
CA ALA A 14 7.24 -0.85 21.92
C ALA A 14 6.10 -0.32 21.03
N LYS A 15 6.33 0.77 20.27
CA LYS A 15 5.34 1.30 19.33
C LYS A 15 5.19 0.43 18.09
N VAL A 16 6.27 -0.19 17.62
CA VAL A 16 6.22 -1.16 16.50
C VAL A 16 5.40 -2.37 16.91
N THR A 17 5.69 -2.98 18.07
CA THR A 17 4.91 -4.11 18.60
C THR A 17 3.43 -3.75 18.77
N ALA A 18 3.12 -2.62 19.40
CA ALA A 18 1.73 -2.20 19.58
C ALA A 18 0.99 -1.99 18.25
N ALA A 19 1.67 -1.50 17.21
CA ALA A 19 1.07 -1.35 15.87
C ALA A 19 0.83 -2.71 15.21
N GLN A 20 1.76 -3.66 15.34
CA GLN A 20 1.61 -5.03 14.83
C GLN A 20 0.48 -5.77 15.53
N ASP A 21 0.38 -5.66 16.85
CA ASP A 21 -0.70 -6.26 17.64
C ASP A 21 -2.07 -5.69 17.22
N ALA A 22 -2.15 -4.38 16.96
CA ALA A 22 -3.37 -3.74 16.49
C ALA A 22 -3.78 -4.19 15.08
N ILE A 23 -2.81 -4.44 14.19
CA ILE A 23 -3.06 -5.00 12.86
C ILE A 23 -3.59 -6.43 13.00
N ALA A 24 -2.95 -7.27 13.81
CA ALA A 24 -3.40 -8.64 14.05
C ALA A 24 -4.82 -8.69 14.66
N ALA A 25 -5.12 -7.78 15.59
CA ALA A 25 -6.46 -7.66 16.15
C ALA A 25 -7.50 -7.25 15.10
N LEU A 26 -7.14 -6.35 14.18
CA LEU A 26 -8.00 -5.93 13.08
C LEU A 26 -8.22 -7.08 12.08
N GLU A 27 -7.17 -7.81 11.71
CA GLU A 27 -7.27 -8.99 10.83
C GLU A 27 -8.21 -10.04 11.43
N ASN A 28 -8.08 -10.33 12.73
CA ASN A 28 -8.98 -11.24 13.43
C ASN A 28 -10.43 -10.77 13.45
N ALA A 29 -10.66 -9.47 13.67
CA ALA A 29 -12.00 -8.89 13.68
C ALA A 29 -12.68 -8.92 12.30
N LEU A 30 -11.89 -8.94 11.22
CA LEU A 30 -12.38 -8.97 9.83
C LEU A 30 -12.31 -10.37 9.21
N ALA A 31 -11.99 -11.41 10.00
CA ALA A 31 -11.79 -12.77 9.50
C ALA A 31 -13.03 -13.39 8.83
N GLU A 32 -14.22 -12.91 9.18
CA GLU A 32 -15.48 -13.34 8.55
C GLU A 32 -15.61 -12.88 7.08
N ILE A 33 -14.82 -11.88 6.66
CA ILE A 33 -14.78 -11.39 5.29
C ILE A 33 -13.83 -12.28 4.47
N THR A 34 -14.37 -13.37 3.92
CA THR A 34 -13.57 -14.39 3.19
C THR A 34 -13.66 -14.26 1.67
N VAL A 35 -14.33 -13.23 1.15
CA VAL A 35 -14.61 -13.10 -0.28
C VAL A 35 -13.38 -12.61 -1.03
N ASN A 36 -12.97 -13.36 -2.05
CA ASN A 36 -11.94 -12.93 -3.00
C ASN A 36 -12.53 -12.86 -4.41
N LEU A 37 -12.30 -11.75 -5.10
CA LEU A 37 -12.76 -11.55 -6.47
C LEU A 37 -11.66 -11.93 -7.47
N SER A 38 -12.03 -12.55 -8.59
CA SER A 38 -11.12 -12.67 -9.73
C SER A 38 -10.89 -11.29 -10.39
N ALA A 39 -9.90 -11.16 -11.27
CA ALA A 39 -9.71 -9.91 -12.03
C ALA A 39 -10.94 -9.58 -12.89
N GLN A 40 -11.60 -10.61 -13.45
CA GLN A 40 -12.82 -10.46 -14.23
C GLN A 40 -13.99 -10.02 -13.36
N ASP A 41 -14.16 -10.60 -12.17
CA ASP A 41 -15.23 -10.23 -11.25
C ASP A 41 -15.05 -8.81 -10.72
N ARG A 42 -13.81 -8.40 -10.41
CA ARG A 42 -13.53 -6.99 -10.05
C ARG A 42 -13.95 -6.03 -11.17
N LYS A 43 -13.71 -6.38 -12.43
CA LYS A 43 -14.14 -5.56 -13.57
C LYS A 43 -15.66 -5.51 -13.70
N ASN A 44 -16.32 -6.66 -13.55
CA ASN A 44 -17.77 -6.77 -13.70
C ASN A 44 -18.52 -6.05 -12.57
N TYR A 45 -18.19 -6.37 -11.31
CA TYR A 45 -18.88 -5.85 -10.12
C TYR A 45 -18.34 -4.50 -9.64
N GLY A 46 -17.10 -4.15 -10.02
CA GLY A 46 -16.53 -2.81 -9.79
C GLY A 46 -17.00 -1.74 -10.79
N SER A 47 -17.98 -2.05 -11.63
CA SER A 47 -18.54 -1.12 -12.62
C SER A 47 -19.40 0.00 -12.01
N ILE A 48 -19.71 -0.08 -10.72
CA ILE A 48 -20.42 0.96 -9.97
C ILE A 48 -19.49 2.14 -9.69
N ASN A 49 -19.50 3.12 -10.60
CA ASN A 49 -18.79 4.38 -10.44
C ASN A 49 -19.46 5.31 -9.40
N GLU A 50 -18.83 6.45 -9.12
CA GLU A 50 -19.31 7.40 -8.12
C GLU A 50 -20.72 7.93 -8.41
N GLN A 51 -21.05 8.16 -9.69
CA GLN A 51 -22.39 8.61 -10.08
C GLN A 51 -23.46 7.55 -9.76
N ASN A 52 -23.17 6.27 -10.01
CA ASN A 52 -24.08 5.18 -9.67
C ASN A 52 -24.23 5.04 -8.14
N LYS A 53 -23.18 5.29 -7.36
CA LYS A 53 -23.29 5.33 -5.90
C LYS A 53 -24.21 6.46 -5.42
N LEU A 54 -24.15 7.65 -6.03
CA LEU A 54 -25.05 8.75 -5.70
C LEU A 54 -26.52 8.40 -6.01
N PHE A 55 -26.77 7.68 -7.10
CA PHE A 55 -28.10 7.14 -7.40
C PHE A 55 -28.58 6.19 -6.29
N VAL A 56 -27.75 5.22 -5.86
CA VAL A 56 -28.09 4.28 -4.77
C VAL A 56 -28.39 5.02 -3.47
N ASN A 57 -27.58 6.03 -3.11
CA ASN A 57 -27.83 6.86 -1.93
C ASN A 57 -29.20 7.55 -2.03
N LYS A 58 -29.56 8.05 -3.22
CA LYS A 58 -30.85 8.71 -3.42
C LYS A 58 -32.03 7.73 -3.31
N VAL A 59 -31.87 6.50 -3.79
CA VAL A 59 -32.86 5.43 -3.63
C VAL A 59 -33.04 5.09 -2.15
N TYR A 60 -31.94 4.96 -1.40
CA TYR A 60 -31.96 4.77 0.05
C TYR A 60 -32.75 5.90 0.75
N ASP A 61 -32.45 7.16 0.43
CA ASP A 61 -33.16 8.31 1.01
C ASP A 61 -34.68 8.26 0.76
N TYR A 62 -35.10 7.88 -0.44
CA TYR A 62 -36.52 7.73 -0.78
C TYR A 62 -37.16 6.55 -0.07
N ASN A 63 -36.48 5.41 0.04
CA ASN A 63 -36.98 4.26 0.79
C ASN A 63 -37.22 4.62 2.27
N GLN A 64 -36.30 5.37 2.89
CA GLN A 64 -36.41 5.79 4.29
C GLN A 64 -37.48 6.89 4.51
N SER A 65 -37.56 7.88 3.61
CA SER A 65 -38.48 9.02 3.80
C SER A 65 -39.89 8.78 3.25
N GLN A 66 -40.03 7.96 2.21
CA GLN A 66 -41.28 7.72 1.48
C GLN A 66 -41.44 6.23 1.11
N PRO A 67 -41.51 5.32 2.12
CA PRO A 67 -41.49 3.87 1.89
C PRO A 67 -42.61 3.37 0.97
N LYS A 68 -43.74 4.08 0.87
CA LYS A 68 -44.87 3.75 -0.03
C LYS A 68 -44.51 3.80 -1.52
N LEU A 69 -43.44 4.50 -1.90
CA LEU A 69 -42.94 4.56 -3.29
C LEU A 69 -41.97 3.43 -3.61
N SER A 70 -41.62 2.60 -2.63
CA SER A 70 -40.66 1.52 -2.80
C SER A 70 -41.29 0.35 -3.55
N SER A 71 -40.52 -0.25 -4.46
CA SER A 71 -40.96 -1.46 -5.16
C SER A 71 -41.14 -2.61 -4.17
N PRO A 72 -42.26 -3.37 -4.21
CA PRO A 72 -42.45 -4.55 -3.37
C PRO A 72 -41.57 -5.74 -3.78
N GLU A 73 -40.89 -5.67 -4.94
CA GLU A 73 -40.03 -6.74 -5.46
C GLU A 73 -38.60 -6.71 -4.88
N VAL A 74 -38.24 -5.61 -4.21
CA VAL A 74 -36.91 -5.45 -3.60
C VAL A 74 -36.98 -5.90 -2.15
N ASP A 75 -36.02 -6.72 -1.73
CA ASP A 75 -35.76 -6.99 -0.33
C ASP A 75 -35.10 -5.77 0.32
N TRP A 76 -35.94 -4.88 0.87
CA TRP A 76 -35.47 -3.63 1.48
C TRP A 76 -34.73 -3.85 2.80
N ASP A 77 -34.98 -4.95 3.49
CA ASP A 77 -34.27 -5.27 4.73
C ASP A 77 -32.81 -5.63 4.40
N GLU A 78 -32.60 -6.46 3.38
CA GLU A 78 -31.25 -6.78 2.91
C GLU A 78 -30.56 -5.57 2.27
N PHE A 79 -31.26 -4.81 1.43
CA PHE A 79 -30.71 -3.57 0.84
C PHE A 79 -30.19 -2.60 1.92
N ASN A 80 -30.94 -2.43 3.01
CA ASN A 80 -30.53 -1.54 4.10
C ASN A 80 -29.32 -2.08 4.87
N ARG A 81 -29.21 -3.40 5.04
CA ARG A 81 -28.03 -4.05 5.65
C ARG A 81 -26.79 -3.91 4.75
N ASP A 82 -26.94 -4.11 3.45
CA ASP A 82 -25.88 -3.92 2.46
C ASP A 82 -25.40 -2.47 2.43
N TYR A 83 -26.34 -1.52 2.42
CA TYR A 83 -26.01 -0.09 2.43
C TYR A 83 -25.22 0.30 3.69
N SER A 84 -25.64 -0.19 4.86
CA SER A 84 -24.92 0.01 6.12
C SER A 84 -23.52 -0.62 6.10
N SER A 85 -23.42 -1.88 5.65
CA SER A 85 -22.17 -2.62 5.55
C SER A 85 -21.18 -1.90 4.63
N ARG A 86 -21.64 -1.43 3.46
CA ARG A 86 -20.82 -0.64 2.52
C ARG A 86 -20.23 0.60 3.19
N ASN A 87 -21.05 1.38 3.91
CA ASN A 87 -20.60 2.62 4.53
C ASN A 87 -19.60 2.37 5.68
N ASN A 88 -19.79 1.29 6.45
CA ASN A 88 -18.83 0.88 7.49
C ASN A 88 -17.49 0.49 6.86
N MET A 89 -17.52 -0.32 5.78
CA MET A 89 -16.31 -0.72 5.06
C MET A 89 -15.59 0.47 4.43
N GLU A 90 -16.29 1.37 3.75
CA GLU A 90 -15.72 2.59 3.15
C GLU A 90 -15.00 3.46 4.19
N THR A 91 -15.61 3.61 5.38
CA THR A 91 -15.03 4.37 6.49
C THR A 91 -13.75 3.72 7.01
N MET A 92 -13.74 2.39 7.15
CA MET A 92 -12.54 1.65 7.56
C MET A 92 -11.44 1.75 6.52
N ILE A 93 -11.76 1.56 5.23
CA ILE A 93 -10.83 1.69 4.11
C ILE A 93 -10.17 3.06 4.13
N SER A 94 -10.95 4.14 4.21
CA SER A 94 -10.45 5.53 4.23
C SER A 94 -9.44 5.78 5.37
N ARG A 95 -9.71 5.23 6.56
CA ARG A 95 -8.82 5.34 7.72
C ARG A 95 -7.52 4.55 7.52
N LEU A 96 -7.62 3.35 6.95
CA LEU A 96 -6.45 2.50 6.67
C LEU A 96 -5.57 3.11 5.58
N GLU A 97 -6.16 3.64 4.50
CA GLU A 97 -5.43 4.35 3.45
C GLU A 97 -4.65 5.53 4.01
N SER A 98 -5.24 6.33 4.90
CA SER A 98 -4.54 7.41 5.59
C SER A 98 -3.32 6.92 6.39
N VAL A 99 -3.42 5.77 7.06
CA VAL A 99 -2.29 5.14 7.78
C VAL A 99 -1.22 4.68 6.79
N ILE A 100 -1.61 4.00 5.71
CA ILE A 100 -0.73 3.51 4.64
C ILE A 100 0.04 4.68 4.02
N THR A 101 -0.62 5.79 3.71
CA THR A 101 0.03 6.99 3.17
C THR A 101 1.11 7.52 4.12
N ARG A 102 0.83 7.63 5.42
CA ARG A 102 1.84 8.08 6.40
C ARG A 102 3.03 7.14 6.48
N LEU A 103 2.79 5.82 6.49
CA LEU A 103 3.85 4.81 6.50
C LEU A 103 4.71 4.88 5.24
N ASN A 104 4.09 4.98 4.06
CA ASN A 104 4.79 5.10 2.78
C ASN A 104 5.64 6.37 2.71
N ASN A 105 5.12 7.50 3.17
CA ASN A 105 5.87 8.75 3.20
C ASN A 105 7.09 8.64 4.12
N ALA A 106 6.90 8.14 5.35
CA ALA A 106 7.99 7.96 6.31
C ALA A 106 9.06 6.98 5.78
N LYS A 107 8.64 5.85 5.20
CA LYS A 107 9.51 4.86 4.57
C LYS A 107 10.30 5.46 3.42
N THR A 108 9.64 6.21 2.53
CA THR A 108 10.30 6.83 1.37
C THR A 108 11.45 7.76 1.80
N LEU A 109 11.24 8.53 2.87
CA LEU A 109 12.28 9.40 3.41
C LEU A 109 13.44 8.60 4.03
N HIS A 110 13.13 7.57 4.84
CA HIS A 110 14.15 6.67 5.39
C HIS A 110 14.94 5.93 4.31
N ASP A 111 14.28 5.46 3.25
CA ASP A 111 14.92 4.80 2.11
C ASP A 111 15.90 5.75 1.40
N TYR A 112 15.50 7.01 1.20
CA TYR A 112 16.36 8.03 0.62
C TYR A 112 17.59 8.31 1.49
N ASP A 113 17.40 8.50 2.79
CA ASP A 113 18.50 8.76 3.74
C ASP A 113 19.49 7.58 3.81
N ASN A 114 18.96 6.36 3.85
CA ASN A 114 19.77 5.13 3.82
C ASN A 114 20.54 5.02 2.50
N TYR A 115 19.92 5.34 1.37
CA TYR A 115 20.59 5.35 0.08
C TYR A 115 21.72 6.38 0.01
N GLN A 116 21.51 7.62 0.49
CA GLN A 116 22.56 8.63 0.54
C GLN A 116 23.75 8.18 1.40
N SER A 117 23.47 7.56 2.56
CA SER A 117 24.51 7.01 3.43
C SER A 117 25.25 5.83 2.79
N GLY A 118 24.53 4.96 2.07
CA GLY A 118 25.13 3.89 1.26
C GLY A 118 26.07 4.41 0.17
N LEU A 119 25.72 5.51 -0.50
CA LEU A 119 26.59 6.15 -1.49
C LEU A 119 27.87 6.73 -0.88
N VAL A 120 27.78 7.30 0.32
CA VAL A 120 28.95 7.77 1.07
C VAL A 120 29.87 6.61 1.44
N ASP A 121 29.31 5.51 1.97
CA ASP A 121 30.09 4.31 2.30
C ASP A 121 30.71 3.65 1.05
N TYR A 122 29.99 3.61 -0.07
CA TYR A 122 30.53 3.12 -1.34
C TYR A 122 31.70 3.99 -1.84
N SER A 123 31.59 5.31 -1.71
CA SER A 123 32.67 6.24 -2.07
C SER A 123 33.91 6.04 -1.18
N PHE A 124 33.71 5.87 0.13
CA PHE A 124 34.79 5.53 1.07
C PHE A 124 35.43 4.18 0.75
N THR A 125 34.60 3.18 0.41
CA THR A 125 35.05 1.85 0.02
C THR A 125 35.91 1.90 -1.24
N THR A 126 35.49 2.68 -2.25
CA THR A 126 36.25 2.89 -3.49
C THR A 126 37.61 3.54 -3.22
N TYR A 127 37.65 4.57 -2.37
CA TYR A 127 38.90 5.21 -1.94
C TYR A 127 39.84 4.21 -1.25
N LYS A 128 39.32 3.42 -0.31
CA LYS A 128 40.13 2.46 0.46
C LYS A 128 40.57 1.25 -0.36
N ALA A 129 39.78 0.79 -1.34
CA ALA A 129 40.20 -0.26 -2.26
C ALA A 129 41.39 0.17 -3.15
N GLY A 130 41.54 1.47 -3.42
CA GLY A 130 42.72 2.03 -4.07
C GLY A 130 43.94 2.18 -3.14
N THR A 131 43.78 1.91 -1.85
CA THR A 131 44.87 1.84 -0.87
C THR A 131 45.12 0.38 -0.50
N SER A 132 46.31 0.01 -0.01
CA SER A 132 46.61 -1.37 0.43
C SER A 132 45.89 -1.79 1.72
N ALA A 133 44.70 -1.25 1.99
CA ALA A 133 43.87 -1.57 3.14
C ALA A 133 43.15 -2.92 2.91
N PRO A 134 43.41 -3.96 3.72
CA PRO A 134 42.83 -5.29 3.52
C PRO A 134 41.29 -5.29 3.52
N GLY A 135 40.69 -6.13 2.67
CA GLY A 135 39.24 -6.38 2.63
C GLY A 135 38.40 -5.37 1.84
N PHE A 136 38.92 -4.19 1.51
CA PHE A 136 38.17 -3.18 0.75
C PHE A 136 38.03 -3.51 -0.75
N GLU A 137 38.96 -4.27 -1.33
CA GLU A 137 38.87 -4.74 -2.72
C GLU A 137 37.67 -5.67 -2.92
N ASP A 138 37.44 -6.61 -1.99
CA ASP A 138 36.30 -7.52 -2.02
C ASP A 138 34.98 -6.78 -1.83
N LYS A 139 34.88 -5.91 -0.81
CA LYS A 139 33.70 -5.06 -0.60
C LYS A 139 33.41 -4.17 -1.82
N TYR A 140 34.43 -3.60 -2.45
CA TYR A 140 34.27 -2.81 -3.67
C TYR A 140 33.73 -3.65 -4.83
N ARG A 141 34.28 -4.84 -5.06
CA ARG A 141 33.82 -5.77 -6.11
C ARG A 141 32.35 -6.13 -5.93
N ASP A 142 31.95 -6.40 -4.69
CA ASP A 142 30.58 -6.75 -4.35
C ASP A 142 29.62 -5.56 -4.50
N LEU A 143 30.01 -4.33 -4.13
CA LEU A 143 29.14 -3.17 -4.26
C LEU A 143 29.08 -2.60 -5.68
N LYS A 144 30.18 -2.70 -6.45
CA LYS A 144 30.26 -2.13 -7.81
C LYS A 144 29.21 -2.73 -8.76
N GLN A 145 28.82 -3.99 -8.56
CA GLN A 145 27.85 -4.67 -9.42
C GLN A 145 26.51 -3.93 -9.52
N PHE A 146 26.11 -3.21 -8.46
CA PHE A 146 24.85 -2.44 -8.42
C PHE A 146 24.89 -1.13 -9.22
N PHE A 147 26.08 -0.69 -9.67
CA PHE A 147 26.28 0.53 -10.47
C PHE A 147 26.70 0.25 -11.90
N MET A 148 26.85 -1.02 -12.28
CA MET A 148 27.08 -1.39 -13.67
C MET A 148 25.82 -1.04 -14.46
N LYS A 149 25.92 -0.08 -15.38
CA LYS A 149 24.83 0.20 -16.32
C LYS A 149 24.58 -1.09 -17.12
N ASN A 150 23.37 -1.64 -17.02
CA ASN A 150 22.88 -2.59 -18.00
C ASN A 150 22.83 -1.89 -19.36
N SER A 151 23.89 -2.04 -20.16
CA SER A 151 23.85 -1.70 -21.58
C SER A 151 23.11 -2.82 -22.32
N THR A 152 21.83 -3.03 -22.02
CA THR A 152 20.90 -3.81 -22.84
C THR A 152 19.47 -3.38 -22.55
N ALA A 153 18.99 -2.43 -23.35
CA ALA A 153 17.61 -2.48 -23.80
C ALA A 153 17.44 -3.68 -24.76
N ALA A 154 16.21 -4.23 -24.80
CA ALA A 154 15.71 -5.41 -25.55
C ALA A 154 15.83 -6.74 -24.79
N ALA A 155 14.78 -7.51 -24.52
CA ALA A 155 13.33 -7.43 -24.75
C ALA A 155 12.63 -8.33 -23.69
N PRO A 156 11.31 -8.21 -23.44
CA PRO A 156 10.62 -9.09 -22.49
C PRO A 156 10.62 -10.55 -22.97
N PRO A 157 10.64 -11.56 -22.08
CA PRO A 157 10.54 -12.96 -22.49
C PRO A 157 9.17 -13.24 -23.13
N GLU A 158 9.16 -13.83 -24.32
CA GLU A 158 7.97 -14.46 -24.90
C GLU A 158 7.55 -15.66 -24.04
N GLU A 159 6.30 -15.64 -23.56
CA GLU A 159 5.62 -16.82 -23.02
C GLU A 159 5.48 -17.87 -24.14
N LYS A 160 6.09 -19.04 -23.93
CA LYS A 160 5.76 -20.23 -24.73
C LYS A 160 4.49 -20.87 -24.19
N LYS A 161 3.55 -21.06 -25.12
CA LYS A 161 2.22 -21.69 -25.00
C LYS A 161 2.21 -23.01 -24.25
#